data_AF-A0A8T4X9A7-F1
#
_entry.id   AF-A0A8T4X9A7-F1
#
_cell.length_a   1.000
_cell.length_b   1.000
_cell.length_c   1.000
_cell.angle_alpha   90.00
_cell.angle_beta   90.00
_cell.angle_gamma   90.00
#
_symmetry.space_group_name_H-M   'P 1'
#
loop_
_entity.id
_entity.type
_entity.pdbx_description
1 polymer ?
#
loop_
_entity_poly.entity_id
_entity_poly.type
_entity_poly.pdbx_seq_one_letter_code
_entity_poly.pdbx_strand_id
1 'polypeptide(L)'
;MGLLSRKPTYCSICNKELTHKHKPKREWNIKGRLCGDCHFEKSKEFYEGKVRQACVLCGTTKIISELWEPRWQWDMEGLLCKECFDNKEKSFEVKKKFCAICGTTMGFIRHNPKSKWKIEGQLCRKCWDDKKAELG
;
A
#
# COMPACT_ATOMS: atom_id res chain seq x y z
N MET A 1 28.29 51.81 -4.20
CA MET A 1 28.47 50.42 -3.73
C MET A 1 27.88 49.48 -4.78
N GLY A 2 28.70 48.67 -5.43
CA GLY A 2 28.29 47.81 -6.54
C GLY A 2 27.34 46.70 -6.07
N LEU A 3 26.08 46.77 -6.49
CA LEU A 3 25.11 45.69 -6.34
C LEU A 3 25.59 44.51 -7.16
N LEU A 4 26.07 43.45 -6.48
CA LEU A 4 26.40 42.17 -7.09
C LEU A 4 25.13 41.57 -7.72
N SER A 5 24.84 41.91 -8.97
CA SER A 5 23.81 41.25 -9.77
C SER A 5 24.28 39.83 -10.07
N ARG A 6 24.01 38.93 -9.12
CA ARG A 6 24.24 37.49 -9.34
C ARG A 6 23.35 37.07 -10.49
N LYS A 7 23.98 36.55 -11.57
CA LYS A 7 23.24 35.99 -12.70
C LYS A 7 22.18 35.00 -12.20
N PRO A 8 20.95 35.04 -12.74
CA PRO A 8 19.90 34.11 -12.37
C PRO A 8 20.40 32.69 -12.61
N THR A 9 20.20 31.82 -11.62
CA THR A 9 20.55 30.40 -11.71
C THR A 9 19.25 29.62 -11.80
N TYR A 10 19.17 28.63 -12.68
CA TYR A 10 17.95 27.86 -12.90
C TYR A 10 18.08 26.43 -12.38
N CYS A 11 16.95 25.84 -11.98
CA CYS A 11 16.86 24.45 -11.58
C CYS A 11 17.22 23.54 -12.75
N SER A 12 18.13 22.60 -12.56
CA SER A 12 18.55 21.67 -13.61
C SER A 12 17.47 20.65 -14.02
N ILE A 13 16.34 20.57 -13.31
CA ILE A 13 15.21 19.68 -13.63
C ILE A 13 14.04 20.48 -14.22
N CYS A 14 13.48 21.43 -13.47
CA CYS A 14 12.27 22.15 -13.87
C CYS A 14 12.53 23.53 -14.49
N ASN A 15 13.80 23.93 -14.63
CA ASN A 15 14.23 25.23 -15.16
C ASN A 15 13.66 26.48 -14.45
N LYS A 16 13.08 26.33 -13.25
CA LYS A 16 12.64 27.44 -12.41
C LYS A 16 13.83 28.24 -11.89
N GLU A 17 13.73 29.56 -11.87
CA GLU A 17 14.75 30.42 -11.27
C GLU A 17 14.93 30.11 -9.77
N LEU A 18 16.17 29.99 -9.33
CA LEU A 18 16.53 29.54 -7.99
C LEU A 18 16.79 30.73 -7.07
N THR A 19 15.92 30.90 -6.08
CA THR A 19 16.17 31.74 -4.91
C THR A 19 17.11 31.03 -3.91
N HIS A 20 16.87 29.74 -3.67
CA HIS A 20 17.72 28.85 -2.87
C HIS A 20 18.29 27.72 -3.73
N LYS A 21 19.57 27.39 -3.51
CA LYS A 21 20.33 26.45 -4.35
C LYS A 21 20.62 25.18 -3.58
N HIS A 22 19.96 24.09 -3.94
CA HIS A 22 20.25 22.77 -3.37
C HIS A 22 21.28 22.02 -4.22
N LYS A 23 22.24 21.37 -3.58
CA LYS A 23 23.24 20.53 -4.26
C LYS A 23 22.69 19.10 -4.36
N PRO A 24 22.52 18.54 -5.57
CA PRO A 24 22.14 17.13 -5.70
C PRO A 24 23.21 16.23 -5.09
N LYS A 25 22.79 15.07 -4.55
CA LYS A 25 23.72 14.05 -4.07
C LYS A 25 24.52 13.46 -5.24
N ARG A 26 25.75 12.99 -4.98
CA ARG A 26 26.67 12.53 -6.04
C ARG A 26 26.10 11.34 -6.81
N GLU A 27 25.49 10.42 -6.08
CA GLU A 27 24.80 9.22 -6.57
C GLU A 27 23.65 9.51 -7.55
N TRP A 28 23.09 10.72 -7.58
CA TRP A 28 21.98 11.05 -8.47
C TRP A 28 22.43 11.40 -9.89
N ASN A 29 23.74 11.60 -10.10
CA ASN A 29 24.34 11.95 -11.39
C ASN A 29 23.70 13.19 -12.10
N ILE A 30 23.18 14.14 -11.32
CA ILE A 30 22.60 15.39 -11.82
C ILE A 30 23.67 16.49 -11.75
N LYS A 31 23.95 17.13 -12.90
CA LYS A 31 24.82 18.30 -12.97
C LYS A 31 24.02 19.57 -12.73
N GLY A 32 24.55 20.49 -11.91
CA GLY A 32 23.94 21.79 -11.64
C GLY A 32 23.30 21.92 -10.26
N ARG A 33 22.27 22.76 -10.13
CA ARG A 33 21.58 23.09 -8.87
C ARG A 33 20.09 22.79 -8.99
N LEU A 34 19.48 22.41 -7.88
CA LEU A 34 18.05 22.09 -7.83
C LEU A 34 17.29 23.10 -6.96
N CYS A 35 16.02 23.31 -7.27
CA CYS A 35 15.07 23.93 -6.35
C CYS A 35 14.72 22.96 -5.22
N GLY A 36 14.06 23.46 -4.17
CA GLY A 36 13.64 22.65 -3.02
C GLY A 36 12.77 21.46 -3.43
N ASP A 37 11.75 21.71 -4.26
CA ASP A 37 10.79 20.69 -4.71
C ASP A 37 11.49 19.55 -5.47
N CYS A 38 12.27 19.88 -6.51
CA CYS A 38 12.99 18.87 -7.29
C CYS A 38 14.07 18.13 -6.46
N HIS A 39 14.69 18.80 -5.48
CA HIS A 39 15.62 18.13 -4.58
C HIS A 39 14.90 17.15 -3.64
N PHE A 40 13.73 17.52 -3.13
CA PHE A 40 12.89 16.66 -2.29
C PHE A 40 12.37 15.45 -3.06
N GLU A 41 11.81 15.65 -4.25
CA GLU A 41 11.34 14.55 -5.11
C GLU A 41 12.46 13.56 -5.43
N LYS A 42 13.65 14.05 -5.84
CA LYS A 42 14.80 13.16 -6.09
C LYS A 42 15.28 12.44 -4.84
N SER A 43 15.19 13.08 -3.67
CA SER A 43 15.49 12.41 -2.41
C SER A 43 14.50 11.29 -2.13
N LYS A 44 13.21 11.56 -2.34
CA LYS A 44 12.11 10.59 -2.16
C LYS A 44 12.27 9.41 -3.11
N GLU A 45 12.41 9.65 -4.43
CA GLU A 45 12.64 8.61 -5.44
C GLU A 45 13.83 7.72 -5.08
N PHE A 46 14.95 8.32 -4.68
CA PHE A 46 16.16 7.56 -4.36
C PHE A 46 16.02 6.78 -3.05
N TYR A 47 15.29 7.31 -2.07
CA TYR A 47 15.05 6.63 -0.81
C TYR A 47 14.04 5.48 -1.00
N GLU A 48 12.89 5.74 -1.62
CA GLU A 48 11.86 4.74 -1.92
C GLU A 48 12.36 3.64 -2.86
N GLY A 49 13.20 3.98 -3.84
CA GLY A 49 13.84 3.01 -4.73
C GLY A 49 14.92 2.16 -4.06
N LYS A 50 15.34 2.49 -2.83
CA LYS A 50 16.37 1.76 -2.08
C LYS A 50 15.87 1.08 -0.83
N VAL A 51 14.82 1.61 -0.20
CA VAL A 51 14.26 1.01 1.00
C VAL A 51 13.54 -0.26 0.60
N ARG A 52 14.01 -1.36 1.17
CA ARG A 52 13.48 -2.69 0.94
C ARG A 52 12.79 -3.19 2.20
N GLN A 53 11.68 -3.88 2.00
CA GLN A 53 10.92 -4.53 3.06
C GLN A 53 10.53 -5.93 2.61
N ALA A 54 10.46 -6.86 3.56
CA ALA A 54 9.96 -8.20 3.32
C ALA A 54 8.43 -8.21 3.23
N CYS A 55 7.88 -8.98 2.29
CA CYS A 55 6.47 -9.31 2.28
C CYS A 55 6.08 -10.00 3.59
N VAL A 56 5.02 -9.54 4.26
CA VAL A 56 4.58 -10.11 5.55
C VAL A 56 4.11 -11.58 5.44
N LEU A 57 3.68 -12.02 4.26
CA LEU A 57 3.21 -13.41 4.06
C LEU A 57 4.31 -14.37 3.62
N CYS A 58 5.14 -13.99 2.66
CA CYS A 58 6.13 -14.90 2.05
C CYS A 58 7.58 -14.55 2.37
N GLY A 59 7.86 -13.43 3.03
CA GLY A 59 9.22 -12.99 3.37
C GLY A 59 10.03 -12.43 2.20
N THR A 60 9.55 -12.54 0.95
CA THR A 60 10.27 -12.02 -0.22
C THR A 60 10.50 -10.52 -0.07
N THR A 61 11.78 -10.12 -0.13
CA THR A 61 12.19 -8.73 0.01
C THR A 61 12.12 -8.00 -1.32
N LYS A 62 11.39 -6.88 -1.36
CA LYS A 62 11.26 -6.00 -2.53
C LYS A 62 11.46 -4.56 -2.13
N ILE A 63 11.65 -3.68 -3.11
CA ILE A 63 11.55 -2.23 -2.88
C ILE A 63 10.13 -1.90 -2.43
N ILE A 64 9.96 -0.95 -1.51
CA ILE A 64 8.66 -0.63 -0.93
C ILE A 64 7.62 -0.25 -2.01
N SER A 65 8.05 0.44 -3.07
CA SER A 65 7.17 0.82 -4.19
C SER A 65 6.62 -0.36 -5.01
N GLU A 66 7.15 -1.57 -4.83
CA GLU A 66 6.64 -2.81 -5.43
C GLU A 66 5.77 -3.65 -4.49
N LEU A 67 5.59 -3.18 -3.25
CA LEU A 67 4.75 -3.83 -2.25
C LEU A 67 3.40 -3.11 -2.15
N TRP A 68 2.41 -3.83 -1.63
CA TRP A 68 1.01 -3.45 -1.61
C TRP A 68 0.50 -3.41 -0.17
N GLU A 69 -0.24 -2.36 0.16
CA GLU A 69 -0.93 -2.28 1.44
C GLU A 69 -2.10 -3.26 1.47
N PRO A 70 -2.25 -4.05 2.56
CA PRO A 70 -3.40 -4.93 2.72
C PRO A 70 -4.69 -4.12 2.81
N ARG A 71 -5.80 -4.74 2.43
CA ARG A 71 -7.11 -4.11 2.66
C ARG A 71 -7.39 -4.00 4.16
N TRP A 72 -8.01 -2.90 4.58
CA TRP A 72 -8.40 -2.70 5.97
C TRP A 72 -9.29 -3.84 6.52
N GLN A 73 -10.09 -4.49 5.67
CA GLN A 73 -10.93 -5.63 6.07
C GLN A 73 -10.13 -6.90 6.43
N TRP A 74 -8.84 -6.96 6.12
CA TRP A 74 -8.01 -8.15 6.36
C TRP A 74 -7.36 -8.17 7.74
N ASP A 75 -7.45 -7.08 8.50
CA ASP A 75 -6.87 -6.96 9.84
C ASP A 75 -5.40 -7.41 9.86
N MET A 76 -4.61 -6.82 8.97
CA MET A 76 -3.20 -7.18 8.76
C MET A 76 -2.32 -5.94 8.80
N GLU A 77 -1.17 -6.11 9.43
CA GLU A 77 -0.10 -5.12 9.42
C GLU A 77 1.04 -5.57 8.50
N GLY A 78 1.72 -4.61 7.88
CA GLY A 78 2.83 -4.86 6.95
C GLY A 78 2.41 -4.92 5.47
N LEU A 79 3.41 -4.93 4.59
CA LEU A 79 3.20 -4.85 3.14
C LEU A 79 3.29 -6.22 2.48
N LEU A 80 2.58 -6.38 1.36
CA LEU A 80 2.46 -7.63 0.60
C LEU A 80 3.16 -7.50 -0.75
N CYS A 81 3.83 -8.55 -1.22
CA CYS A 81 4.20 -8.60 -2.64
C CYS A 81 2.92 -8.76 -3.48
N LYS A 82 2.96 -8.29 -4.74
CA LYS A 82 1.80 -8.34 -5.65
C LYS A 82 1.14 -9.72 -5.73
N GLU A 83 1.93 -10.78 -5.82
CA GLU A 83 1.42 -12.15 -5.88
C GLU A 83 0.65 -12.55 -4.61
N CYS A 84 1.20 -12.24 -3.43
CA CYS A 84 0.53 -12.50 -2.15
C CYS A 84 -0.75 -11.66 -2.01
N PHE A 85 -0.73 -10.41 -2.45
CA PHE A 85 -1.91 -9.55 -2.49
C PHE A 85 -3.00 -10.13 -3.41
N ASP A 86 -2.65 -10.45 -4.66
CA ASP A 86 -3.58 -10.98 -5.67
C ASP A 86 -4.19 -12.32 -5.22
N ASN A 87 -3.39 -13.20 -4.62
CA ASN A 87 -3.89 -14.47 -4.08
C ASN A 87 -4.83 -14.27 -2.89
N LYS A 88 -4.51 -13.33 -1.98
CA LYS A 88 -5.36 -13.02 -0.83
C LYS A 88 -6.66 -12.34 -1.26
N GLU A 89 -6.62 -11.48 -2.27
CA GLU A 89 -7.80 -10.86 -2.88
C GLU A 89 -8.75 -11.90 -3.46
N LYS A 90 -8.23 -12.84 -4.26
CA LYS A 90 -9.03 -13.96 -4.78
C LYS A 90 -9.69 -14.78 -3.67
N SER A 91 -8.93 -15.13 -2.63
CA SER A 91 -9.48 -15.86 -1.48
C SER A 91 -10.59 -15.07 -0.78
N PHE A 92 -10.41 -13.76 -0.61
CA PHE A 92 -11.39 -12.88 0.01
C PHE A 92 -12.66 -12.72 -0.82
N GLU A 93 -12.54 -12.61 -2.15
CA GLU A 93 -13.70 -12.58 -3.05
C GLU A 93 -14.51 -13.88 -3.01
N VAL A 94 -13.85 -15.04 -2.93
CA VAL A 94 -14.51 -16.33 -2.76
C VAL A 94 -15.25 -16.38 -1.42
N LYS A 95 -14.60 -16.00 -0.31
CA LYS A 95 -15.24 -15.92 1.02
C LYS A 95 -16.45 -14.97 1.06
N LYS A 96 -16.49 -13.95 0.20
CA LYS A 96 -17.64 -13.03 0.04
C LYS A 96 -18.80 -13.62 -0.78
N LYS A 97 -18.53 -14.58 -1.66
CA LYS A 97 -19.53 -15.16 -2.57
C LYS A 97 -20.24 -16.37 -2.00
N PHE A 98 -19.58 -17.13 -1.11
CA PHE A 98 -20.10 -18.40 -0.61
C PHE A 98 -20.27 -18.42 0.90
N CYS A 99 -21.27 -19.17 1.38
CA CYS A 99 -21.47 -19.41 2.80
C CYS A 99 -20.28 -20.16 3.39
N ALA A 100 -19.73 -19.67 4.51
CA ALA A 100 -18.56 -20.26 5.16
C ALA A 100 -18.79 -21.68 5.71
N ILE A 101 -20.05 -22.10 5.90
CA ILE A 101 -20.39 -23.45 6.39
C ILE A 101 -20.76 -24.39 5.25
N CYS A 102 -21.75 -24.02 4.43
CA CYS A 102 -22.34 -24.93 3.44
C CYS A 102 -21.85 -24.69 2.00
N GLY A 103 -21.03 -23.67 1.75
CA GLY A 103 -20.52 -23.35 0.41
C GLY A 103 -21.56 -22.84 -0.59
N THR A 104 -22.83 -22.70 -0.20
CA THR A 104 -23.88 -22.17 -1.09
C THR A 104 -23.60 -20.72 -1.45
N THR A 105 -23.85 -20.35 -2.70
CA THR A 105 -23.76 -18.96 -3.19
C THR A 105 -24.66 -18.04 -2.37
N MET A 106 -24.09 -16.96 -1.84
CA MET A 106 -24.80 -16.01 -0.99
C MET A 106 -25.56 -14.98 -1.83
N GLY A 107 -26.79 -14.68 -1.40
CA GLY A 107 -27.58 -13.58 -1.94
C GLY A 107 -27.17 -12.21 -1.37
N PHE A 108 -28.04 -11.22 -1.57
CA PHE A 108 -27.84 -9.86 -1.04
C PHE A 108 -27.82 -9.83 0.50
N ILE A 109 -28.66 -10.65 1.15
CA ILE A 109 -28.72 -10.75 2.60
C ILE A 109 -27.63 -11.71 3.07
N ARG A 110 -26.72 -11.19 3.89
CA ARG A 110 -25.57 -11.93 4.43
C ARG A 110 -25.57 -11.81 5.94
N HIS A 111 -25.21 -12.88 6.63
CA HIS A 111 -25.19 -12.90 8.08
C HIS A 111 -23.77 -13.05 8.60
N ASN A 112 -23.38 -12.18 9.53
CA ASN A 112 -22.11 -12.32 10.22
C ASN A 112 -22.28 -13.31 11.39
N PRO A 113 -21.37 -14.29 11.54
CA PRO A 113 -21.36 -15.17 12.72
C PRO A 113 -21.11 -14.35 13.99
N LYS A 114 -21.66 -14.79 15.14
CA LYS A 114 -21.32 -14.19 16.44
C LYS A 114 -19.83 -14.43 16.72
N SER A 115 -19.14 -13.47 17.35
CA SER A 115 -17.71 -13.59 17.69
C SER A 115 -17.37 -14.88 18.44
N LYS A 116 -18.23 -15.30 19.39
CA LYS A 116 -18.07 -16.56 20.15
C LYS A 116 -18.07 -17.83 19.29
N TRP A 117 -18.60 -17.79 18.07
CA TRP A 117 -18.68 -18.97 17.20
C TRP A 117 -17.37 -19.29 16.49
N LYS A 118 -16.38 -18.38 16.48
CA LYS A 118 -15.06 -18.57 15.84
C LYS A 118 -15.14 -19.05 14.38
N ILE A 119 -16.16 -18.60 13.64
CA ILE A 119 -16.31 -18.88 12.21
C ILE A 119 -15.77 -17.70 11.41
N GLU A 120 -14.84 -17.97 10.50
CA GLU A 120 -14.38 -16.98 9.53
C GLU A 120 -15.26 -16.94 8.29
N GLY A 121 -15.69 -15.74 7.89
CA GLY A 121 -16.51 -15.53 6.69
C GLY A 121 -17.98 -15.25 7.02
N GLN A 122 -18.82 -15.18 6.00
CA GLN A 122 -20.25 -14.87 6.14
C GLN A 122 -21.10 -16.13 5.97
N LEU A 123 -22.29 -16.12 6.56
CA LEU A 123 -23.23 -17.23 6.56
C LEU A 123 -24.48 -16.91 5.74
N CYS A 124 -25.01 -17.93 5.08
CA CYS A 124 -26.38 -17.89 4.57
C CYS A 124 -27.37 -17.92 5.75
N ARG A 125 -28.63 -17.55 5.46
CA ARG A 125 -29.68 -17.48 6.48
C ARG A 125 -29.83 -18.78 7.27
N LYS A 126 -29.92 -19.91 6.54
CA LYS A 126 -30.10 -21.24 7.12
C LYS A 126 -28.99 -21.59 8.11
N CYS A 127 -27.73 -21.54 7.67
CA CYS A 127 -26.59 -21.86 8.54
C CYS A 127 -26.47 -20.91 9.74
N TRP A 128 -26.89 -19.66 9.61
CA TRP A 128 -26.90 -18.72 10.73
C TRP A 128 -27.98 -19.07 11.76
N ASP A 129 -29.20 -19.39 11.31
CA ASP A 129 -30.29 -19.81 12.20
C ASP A 129 -29.95 -21.14 12.89
N ASP A 130 -29.40 -22.11 12.16
CA ASP A 130 -28.96 -23.40 12.72
C ASP A 130 -27.89 -23.20 13.81
N LYS A 131 -26.84 -22.41 13.54
CA LYS A 131 -25.80 -22.12 14.53
C LYS A 131 -26.32 -21.31 15.72
N LYS A 132 -27.32 -20.46 15.50
CA LYS A 132 -27.99 -19.75 16.58
C LYS A 132 -28.85 -20.68 17.44
N ALA A 133 -29.45 -21.72 16.88
CA ALA A 133 -30.17 -22.71 17.68
C ALA A 133 -29.21 -23.58 18.49
N GLU A 134 -28.08 -23.99 17.92
CA GLU A 134 -27.07 -24.82 18.59
C GLU A 134 -26.30 -24.09 19.69
N LEU A 135 -25.88 -22.85 19.44
CA LEU A 135 -24.92 -22.10 20.26
C LEU A 135 -25.49 -20.77 20.78
N GLY A 136 -26.82 -20.61 20.70
CA GLY A 136 -27.60 -19.40 20.90
C GLY A 136 -27.23 -18.59 22.10
#